data_AF-A0A1A0QZA9-F1
#
_entry.id   AF-A0A1A0QZA9-F1
#
_cell.length_a   1.000
_cell.length_b   1.000
_cell.length_c   1.000
_cell.angle_alpha   90.00
_cell.angle_beta   90.00
_cell.angle_gamma   90.00
#
_symmetry.space_group_name_H-M   'P 1'
#
loop_
_entity.id
_entity.type
_entity.pdbx_description
1 polymer ?
#
loop_
_entity_poly.entity_id
_entity_poly.type
_entity_poly.pdbx_seq_one_letter_code
_entity_poly.pdbx_strand_id
1 'polypeptide(L)'
;MLKKFAVAAALALGAVMATAGIAHADDVVVRDANGIPRSWPTEASCIKDGPDQRLENIDDDAFLKYWHCMQHDDGLWYLHNTDSPTERVN
;
A
#
# COMPACT_ATOMS: atom_id res chain seq x y z
N MET A 1 -31.68 -29.81 11.10
CA MET A 1 -30.94 -29.05 12.13
C MET A 1 -29.71 -28.43 11.46
N LEU A 2 -29.68 -27.11 11.32
CA LEU A 2 -28.51 -26.34 10.89
C LEU A 2 -27.50 -26.25 12.04
N LYS A 3 -26.20 -26.46 11.74
CA LYS A 3 -24.96 -26.12 12.50
C LYS A 3 -23.93 -27.22 12.15
N LYS A 4 -22.74 -26.98 11.64
CA LYS A 4 -21.79 -25.88 11.86
C LYS A 4 -20.89 -25.77 10.62
N PHE A 5 -20.76 -24.57 10.06
CA PHE A 5 -19.61 -24.23 9.22
C PHE A 5 -18.42 -24.04 10.15
N ALA A 6 -17.42 -24.89 10.06
CA ALA A 6 -16.12 -24.64 10.66
C ALA A 6 -15.17 -24.17 9.55
N VAL A 7 -14.95 -22.86 9.56
CA VAL A 7 -13.95 -22.14 8.77
C VAL A 7 -12.57 -22.67 9.14
N ALA A 8 -11.87 -23.23 8.17
CA ALA A 8 -10.43 -23.48 8.26
C ALA A 8 -9.87 -23.62 6.84
N ALA A 9 -9.44 -22.51 6.26
CA ALA A 9 -8.50 -22.53 5.16
C ALA A 9 -7.54 -21.36 5.37
N ALA A 10 -6.48 -21.64 6.14
CA ALA A 10 -5.26 -20.85 6.11
C ALA A 10 -4.73 -20.92 4.67
N LEU A 11 -4.73 -19.79 3.97
CA LEU A 11 -4.06 -19.70 2.67
C LEU A 11 -2.78 -18.89 2.86
N ALA A 12 -1.70 -19.65 2.67
CA ALA A 12 -0.31 -19.32 2.85
C ALA A 12 0.10 -18.03 2.13
N LEU A 13 0.90 -17.22 2.84
CA LEU A 13 1.88 -16.32 2.24
C LEU A 13 2.82 -17.15 1.36
N GLY A 14 2.74 -16.96 0.04
CA GLY A 14 3.64 -17.55 -0.93
C GLY A 14 4.05 -16.47 -1.93
N ALA A 15 5.25 -15.94 -1.76
CA ALA A 15 5.87 -14.96 -2.63
C ALA A 15 6.00 -15.49 -4.07
N VAL A 16 5.60 -14.67 -5.04
CA VAL A 16 6.12 -14.74 -6.42
C VAL A 16 6.56 -13.34 -6.78
N MET A 17 7.88 -13.15 -6.84
CA MET A 17 8.49 -11.92 -7.30
C MET A 17 8.49 -11.85 -8.83
N ALA A 18 8.41 -10.62 -9.31
CA ALA A 18 8.87 -10.10 -10.59
C ALA A 18 7.97 -10.40 -11.80
N THR A 19 7.26 -9.36 -12.26
CA THR A 19 7.64 -8.63 -13.48
C THR A 19 6.83 -7.34 -13.62
N ALA A 20 7.49 -6.18 -13.51
CA ALA A 20 7.43 -5.10 -14.50
C ALA A 20 8.14 -3.84 -13.97
N GLY A 21 9.07 -3.31 -14.76
CA GLY A 21 9.29 -1.87 -14.84
C GLY A 21 10.11 -1.22 -13.72
N ILE A 22 11.38 -0.98 -14.05
CA ILE A 22 12.22 0.14 -13.60
C ILE A 22 12.41 0.31 -12.08
N ALA A 23 13.65 0.11 -11.64
CA ALA A 23 14.12 0.63 -10.35
C ALA A 23 14.18 2.17 -10.45
N HIS A 24 13.10 2.84 -10.05
CA HIS A 24 13.04 4.28 -9.83
C HIS A 24 12.52 4.53 -8.43
N ALA A 25 13.18 5.46 -7.72
CA ALA A 25 12.76 6.08 -6.47
C ALA A 25 12.46 5.10 -5.31
N ASP A 26 12.81 5.47 -4.09
CA ASP A 26 12.42 4.66 -2.94
C ASP A 26 10.89 4.82 -2.75
N ASP A 27 10.10 3.92 -3.32
CA ASP A 27 8.65 3.92 -3.16
C ASP A 27 8.23 2.95 -2.05
N VAL A 28 7.57 3.49 -1.02
CA VAL A 28 7.21 2.74 0.18
C VAL A 28 5.72 2.82 0.44
N VAL A 29 5.09 1.64 0.48
CA VAL A 29 3.70 1.50 0.91
C VAL A 29 3.57 1.90 2.38
N VAL A 30 2.67 2.84 2.66
CA VAL A 30 2.36 3.24 4.03
C VAL A 30 1.68 2.09 4.78
N ARG A 31 2.16 1.83 5.99
CA ARG A 31 1.65 0.78 6.88
C ARG A 31 1.07 1.39 8.16
N ASP A 32 0.25 0.61 8.85
CA ASP A 32 -0.22 0.93 10.20
C ASP A 32 0.77 0.48 11.27
N ALA A 33 0.44 0.74 12.54
CA ALA A 33 1.23 0.39 13.73
C ALA A 33 1.57 -1.11 13.87
N ASN A 34 0.89 -1.98 13.12
CA ASN A 34 1.12 -3.43 13.12
C ASN A 34 1.86 -3.89 11.85
N GLY A 35 2.34 -2.95 11.02
CA GLY A 35 2.99 -3.24 9.75
C GLY A 35 2.03 -3.64 8.63
N ILE A 36 0.71 -3.49 8.81
CA ILE A 36 -0.28 -3.84 7.80
C ILE A 36 -0.39 -2.69 6.77
N PRO A 37 -0.26 -2.97 5.47
CA PRO A 37 -0.48 -1.96 4.43
C PRO A 37 -1.82 -1.26 4.57
N ARG A 38 -1.79 0.07 4.54
CA ARG A 38 -3.01 0.86 4.58
C ARG A 38 -3.65 0.84 3.20
N SER A 39 -4.92 0.43 3.15
CA SER A 39 -5.65 0.22 1.91
C SER A 39 -7.03 0.82 1.97
N TRP A 40 -7.52 1.33 0.84
CA TRP A 40 -8.84 1.94 0.71
C TRP A 40 -9.68 1.29 -0.40
N PRO A 41 -11.02 1.30 -0.29
CA PRO A 41 -11.88 0.77 -1.35
C PRO A 41 -11.91 1.64 -2.62
N THR A 42 -11.56 2.92 -2.54
CA THR A 42 -11.61 3.84 -3.69
C THR A 42 -10.39 4.77 -3.71
N GLU A 43 -10.01 5.21 -4.92
CA GLU A 43 -8.94 6.19 -5.12
C GLU A 43 -9.22 7.48 -4.34
N ALA A 44 -10.47 7.97 -4.40
CA ALA A 44 -10.87 9.21 -3.75
C ALA A 44 -10.69 9.16 -2.22
N SER A 45 -10.98 8.02 -1.60
CA SER A 45 -10.72 7.84 -0.16
C SER A 45 -9.23 7.78 0.18
N CYS A 46 -8.41 7.15 -0.68
CA CYS A 46 -6.96 7.15 -0.49
C CYS A 46 -6.38 8.56 -0.64
N ILE A 47 -6.76 9.30 -1.69
CA ILE A 47 -6.28 10.67 -1.94
C ILE A 47 -6.69 11.61 -0.80
N LYS A 48 -7.90 11.44 -0.26
CA LYS A 48 -8.40 12.24 0.85
C LYS A 48 -7.55 12.08 2.11
N ASP A 49 -7.21 10.84 2.46
CA ASP A 49 -6.49 10.53 3.70
C ASP A 49 -4.96 10.66 3.55
N GLY A 50 -4.46 10.62 2.30
CA GLY A 50 -3.04 10.64 1.93
C GLY A 50 -2.20 11.73 2.61
N PRO A 51 -2.58 13.02 2.56
CA PRO A 51 -1.83 14.10 3.19
C PRO A 51 -1.57 13.94 4.69
N ASP A 52 -2.43 13.19 5.39
CA ASP A 52 -2.33 12.97 6.84
C ASP A 52 -1.62 11.66 7.19
N GLN A 53 -1.37 10.79 6.21
CA GLN A 53 -0.66 9.54 6.45
C GLN A 53 0.85 9.79 6.43
N ARG A 54 1.52 9.27 7.46
CA ARG A 54 2.97 9.39 7.63
C ARG A 54 3.61 8.01 7.73
N LEU A 55 4.87 7.92 7.35
CA LEU A 55 5.66 6.72 7.58
C LEU A 55 6.04 6.62 9.07
N GLU A 56 6.20 5.37 9.55
CA GLU A 56 6.57 5.13 10.95
C GLU A 56 8.02 5.54 11.24
N ASN A 57 8.90 5.34 10.26
CA ASN A 57 10.29 5.78 10.30
C ASN A 57 10.35 7.27 9.95
N ILE A 58 10.86 8.08 10.87
CA ILE A 58 10.96 9.53 10.71
C ILE A 58 11.94 9.96 9.62
N ASP A 59 13.01 9.18 9.39
CA ASP A 59 13.99 9.49 8.35
C ASP A 59 13.39 9.26 6.97
N ASP A 60 12.63 8.16 6.82
CA ASP A 60 11.92 7.84 5.58
C ASP A 60 10.76 8.83 5.35
N ASP A 61 10.02 9.22 6.39
CA ASP A 61 8.93 10.22 6.32
C ASP A 61 9.45 11.59 5.85
N ALA A 62 10.67 11.96 6.26
CA ALA A 62 11.31 13.20 5.84
C ALA A 62 11.86 13.14 4.41
N PHE A 63 12.36 11.98 3.97
CA PHE A 63 12.91 11.76 2.64
C PHE A 63 11.82 11.56 1.57
N LEU A 64 10.85 10.68 1.86
CA LEU A 64 9.75 10.26 0.99
C LEU A 64 8.52 11.17 1.16
N LYS A 65 8.73 12.47 0.94
CA LYS A 65 7.75 13.54 1.20
C LYS A 65 6.64 13.65 0.16
N TYR A 66 6.77 12.99 -0.99
CA TYR A 66 5.72 12.95 -2.01
C TYR A 66 4.90 11.68 -1.84
N TRP A 67 3.66 11.70 -2.32
CA TRP A 67 2.79 10.55 -2.17
C TRP A 67 1.86 10.38 -3.37
N HIS A 68 1.45 9.14 -3.57
CA HIS A 68 0.46 8.78 -4.56
C HIS A 68 -0.40 7.58 -4.13
N CYS A 69 -1.55 7.46 -4.79
CA CYS A 69 -2.46 6.34 -4.60
C CYS A 69 -2.43 5.44 -5.84
N MET A 70 -2.17 4.16 -5.65
CA MET A 70 -2.11 3.17 -6.72
C MET A 70 -3.07 2.01 -6.42
N GLN A 71 -3.86 1.58 -7.41
CA GLN A 71 -4.69 0.39 -7.27
C GLN A 71 -3.84 -0.86 -7.52
N HIS A 72 -3.98 -1.87 -6.66
CA HIS A 72 -3.31 -3.16 -6.80
C HIS A 72 -4.28 -4.24 -7.29
N ASP A 73 -3.76 -5.44 -7.56
CA ASP A 73 -4.51 -6.56 -8.16
C ASP A 73 -5.68 -7.08 -7.30
N ASP A 74 -5.69 -6.76 -6.00
CA ASP A 74 -6.79 -7.06 -5.08
C ASP A 74 -7.95 -6.06 -5.17
N GLY A 75 -7.82 -5.06 -6.05
CA GLY A 75 -8.82 -4.02 -6.28
C GLY A 75 -8.80 -2.90 -5.24
N LEU A 76 -7.89 -2.95 -4.26
CA LEU A 76 -7.75 -1.91 -3.24
C LEU A 76 -6.73 -0.85 -3.68
N TRP A 77 -6.89 0.34 -3.12
CA TRP A 77 -6.01 1.48 -3.33
C TRP A 77 -5.02 1.58 -2.18
N TYR A 78 -3.75 1.75 -2.51
CA TYR A 78 -2.66 1.85 -1.55
C TYR A 78 -1.99 3.21 -1.65
N LEU A 79 -1.60 3.75 -0.51
CA LEU A 79 -0.81 4.97 -0.43
C LEU A 79 0.67 4.61 -0.45
N HIS A 80 1.39 5.28 -1.33
CA HIS A 80 2.79 5.06 -1.66
C HIS A 80 3.54 6.38 -1.51
N ASN A 81 4.55 6.40 -0.63
CA ASN A 81 5.40 7.55 -0.39
C ASN A 81 6.69 7.43 -1.20
N THR A 82 7.08 8.51 -1.87
CA THR A 82 8.22 8.55 -2.80
C THR A 82 9.04 9.83 -2.60
N ASP A 83 10.32 9.78 -2.99
CA ASP A 83 11.22 10.94 -3.08
C ASP A 83 11.05 11.74 -4.38
N SER A 84 10.21 11.26 -5.31
CA SER A 84 10.01 11.83 -6.63
C SER A 84 8.63 12.49 -6.81
N PRO A 85 8.56 13.80 -7.15
CA PRO A 85 7.30 14.47 -7.41
C PRO A 85 6.65 14.08 -8.75
N THR A 86 7.37 13.36 -9.61
CA THR A 86 6.96 13.05 -11.00
C THR A 86 6.64 11.58 -11.24
N GLU A 87 6.66 10.74 -10.21
CA GLU A 87 6.45 9.28 -10.35
C GLU A 87 5.06 8.92 -10.91
N ARG A 88 4.09 9.83 -10.77
CA ARG A 88 2.75 9.74 -11.36
C ARG A 88 2.67 10.04 -12.87
N VAL A 89 3.77 10.40 -13.52
CA VAL A 89 3.76 10.87 -14.93
C VAL A 89 4.22 9.74 -15.85
N ASN A 90 3.39 8.72 -16.04
CA ASN A 90 3.30 7.94 -17.28
C ASN A 90 2.04 7.08 -17.33
#